data_AF-A0A855WW95-F1
#
_entry.id   AF-A0A855WW95-F1
#
_cell.length_a   1.000
_cell.length_b   1.000
_cell.length_c   1.000
_cell.angle_alpha   90.00
_cell.angle_beta   90.00
_cell.angle_gamma   90.00
#
_symmetry.space_group_name_H-M   'P 1'
#
loop_
_entity.id
_entity.type
_entity.pdbx_description
1 polymer ?
#
loop_
_entity_poly.entity_id
_entity_poly.type
_entity_poly.pdbx_seq_one_letter_code
_entity_poly.pdbx_strand_id
1 'polypeptide(L)'
;MISGIDRLTARRIWFVPDFMVWGLPNVGQIECIASESVDGATNVMFGLVDIGDGPQQVLFSELLDHRGNNLPASINAPRVFPRARTADATFVVETESPTGFRIARDSSGIAAVPVDLLVVEMGN
;
A
#
# COMPACT_ATOMS: atom_id res chain seq x y z
N MET A 1 11.73 19.87 23.82
CA MET A 1 12.41 20.69 22.79
C MET A 1 13.28 19.73 22.01
N ILE A 2 12.89 19.35 20.78
CA ILE A 2 13.67 18.41 19.94
C ILE A 2 14.94 19.14 19.51
N SER A 3 16.11 18.53 19.71
CA SER A 3 17.38 19.17 19.38
C SER A 3 17.58 19.22 17.86
N GLY A 4 18.43 20.14 17.39
CA GLY A 4 18.73 20.26 15.96
C GLY A 4 19.35 18.99 15.35
N ILE A 5 20.03 18.16 16.16
CA ILE A 5 20.64 16.91 15.70
C ILE A 5 19.61 15.80 15.59
N ASP A 6 18.64 15.73 16.51
CA ASP A 6 17.50 14.81 16.41
C ASP A 6 16.70 15.06 15.13
N ARG A 7 16.58 16.32 14.69
CA ARG A 7 15.94 16.66 13.41
C ARG A 7 16.68 16.14 12.18
N LEU A 8 18.01 15.98 12.26
CA LEU A 8 18.85 15.48 11.17
C LEU A 8 18.94 13.94 11.17
N THR A 9 18.83 13.31 12.34
CA THR A 9 18.87 11.84 12.49
C THR A 9 17.49 11.18 12.52
N ALA A 10 16.41 11.93 12.75
CA ALA A 10 15.04 11.39 12.84
C ALA A 10 14.44 10.93 11.51
N ARG A 11 15.11 11.16 10.38
CA ARG A 11 14.59 10.79 9.05
C ARG A 11 15.44 9.70 8.44
N ARG A 12 15.08 8.45 8.74
CA ARG A 12 15.63 7.29 8.05
C ARG A 12 14.98 7.19 6.67
N ILE A 13 15.79 6.98 5.65
CA ILE A 13 15.35 6.88 4.27
C ILE A 13 15.87 5.56 3.70
N TRP A 14 14.99 4.82 3.06
CA TRP A 14 15.33 3.60 2.33
C TRP A 14 14.95 3.75 0.88
N PHE A 15 15.82 3.25 0.01
CA PHE A 15 15.58 3.17 -1.42
C PHE A 15 15.48 1.69 -1.78
N VAL A 16 14.33 1.29 -2.32
CA VAL A 16 14.00 -0.08 -2.75
C VAL A 16 13.86 -0.05 -4.27
N PRO A 17 14.86 -0.53 -5.01
CA PRO A 17 14.82 -0.52 -6.46
C PRO A 17 13.99 -1.68 -7.01
N ASP A 18 13.50 -1.53 -8.25
CA ASP A 18 12.97 -2.64 -9.06
C ASP A 18 11.79 -3.40 -8.42
N PHE A 19 10.95 -2.69 -7.66
CA PHE A 19 9.73 -3.25 -7.09
C PHE A 19 8.65 -3.41 -8.16
N MET A 20 7.97 -4.55 -8.20
CA MET A 20 6.92 -4.82 -9.19
C MET A 20 5.54 -4.56 -8.59
N VAL A 21 4.81 -3.59 -9.16
CA VAL A 21 3.44 -3.27 -8.79
C VAL A 21 2.47 -3.97 -9.74
N TRP A 22 1.70 -4.91 -9.22
CA TRP A 22 0.67 -5.63 -10.00
C TRP A 22 -0.75 -5.34 -9.54
N GLY A 23 -0.93 -4.86 -8.30
CA GLY A 23 -2.25 -4.54 -7.75
C GLY A 23 -2.95 -3.40 -8.49
N LEU A 24 -4.29 -3.46 -8.54
CA LEU A 24 -5.13 -2.46 -9.18
C LEU A 24 -5.80 -1.57 -8.13
N PRO A 25 -6.15 -0.30 -8.46
CA PRO A 25 -7.13 0.40 -7.65
C PRO A 25 -8.43 -0.40 -7.71
N ASN A 26 -9.13 -0.57 -6.58
CA ASN A 26 -10.45 -1.22 -6.59
C ASN A 26 -11.29 -0.62 -7.73
N VAL A 27 -11.62 -1.46 -8.71
CA VAL A 27 -12.14 -1.00 -10.02
C VAL A 27 -13.63 -0.65 -9.93
N GLY A 28 -14.29 -1.08 -8.85
CA GLY A 28 -15.66 -0.74 -8.52
C GLY A 28 -16.16 -1.47 -7.28
N GLN A 29 -17.33 -1.06 -6.80
CA GLN A 29 -18.07 -1.72 -5.74
C GLN A 29 -19.49 -2.04 -6.23
N ILE A 30 -20.00 -3.21 -5.85
CA ILE A 30 -21.39 -3.59 -6.04
C ILE A 30 -22.10 -3.50 -4.70
N GLU A 31 -23.20 -2.76 -4.65
CA GLU A 31 -24.17 -2.87 -3.57
C GLU A 31 -24.94 -4.18 -3.72
N CYS A 32 -24.85 -5.05 -2.70
CA CYS A 32 -25.55 -6.32 -2.68
C CYS A 32 -26.52 -6.40 -1.51
N ILE A 33 -27.65 -7.06 -1.77
CA ILE A 33 -28.61 -7.46 -0.74
C ILE A 33 -28.51 -8.97 -0.60
N ALA A 34 -28.21 -9.44 0.60
CA ALA A 34 -28.23 -10.86 0.95
C ALA A 34 -29.38 -11.11 1.93
N SER A 35 -30.02 -12.28 1.84
CA SER A 35 -30.96 -12.73 2.85
C SER A 35 -30.54 -14.08 3.41
N GLU A 36 -30.68 -14.22 4.72
CA GLU A 36 -30.43 -15.47 5.44
C GLU A 36 -31.71 -15.86 6.16
N SER A 37 -32.12 -17.13 6.04
CA SER A 37 -33.25 -17.66 6.80
C SER A 37 -32.80 -18.69 7.80
N VAL A 38 -33.10 -18.44 9.08
CA VAL A 38 -32.80 -19.33 10.21
C VAL A 38 -34.06 -19.44 11.06
N ASP A 39 -34.49 -20.67 11.34
CA ASP A 39 -35.67 -21.01 12.16
C ASP A 39 -36.95 -20.22 11.79
N GLY A 40 -37.19 -20.00 10.49
CA GLY A 40 -38.38 -19.31 10.00
C GLY A 40 -38.34 -17.78 10.11
N ALA A 41 -37.28 -17.20 10.67
CA ALA A 41 -36.96 -15.78 10.54
C ALA A 41 -36.17 -15.53 9.26
N THR A 42 -36.31 -14.34 8.66
CA THR A 42 -35.50 -13.88 7.52
C THR A 42 -34.78 -12.60 7.91
N ASN A 43 -33.46 -12.63 7.86
CA ASN A 43 -32.62 -11.45 7.97
C ASN A 43 -32.28 -10.93 6.57
N VAL A 44 -32.29 -9.60 6.41
CA VAL A 44 -31.85 -8.93 5.18
C VAL A 44 -30.61 -8.11 5.52
N MET A 45 -29.54 -8.34 4.78
CA MET A 45 -28.23 -7.73 4.96
C MET A 45 -27.92 -6.89 3.73
N PHE A 46 -27.46 -5.65 3.96
CA PHE A 46 -26.93 -4.76 2.93
C PHE A 46 -25.41 -4.77 3.02
N GLY A 47 -24.74 -5.00 1.89
CA GLY A 47 -23.29 -5.08 1.82
C GLY A 47 -22.74 -4.42 0.57
N LEU A 48 -21.43 -4.16 0.61
CA LEU A 48 -20.65 -3.75 -0.56
C LEU A 48 -19.65 -4.86 -0.86
N VAL A 49 -19.50 -5.21 -2.13
CA VAL A 49 -18.49 -6.15 -2.61
C VAL A 49 -17.60 -5.44 -3.61
N ASP A 50 -16.30 -5.39 -3.34
CA ASP A 50 -15.31 -4.89 -4.29
C ASP A 50 -15.25 -5.82 -5.51
N ILE A 51 -15.23 -5.24 -6.72
CA ILE A 51 -15.06 -5.97 -7.98
C ILE A 51 -13.62 -5.82 -8.47
N GLY A 52 -13.02 -6.95 -8.84
CA GLY A 52 -11.71 -7.02 -9.48
C GLY A 52 -10.58 -7.26 -8.47
N ASP A 53 -9.35 -7.21 -8.97
CA ASP A 53 -8.18 -7.27 -8.10
C ASP A 53 -8.05 -5.98 -7.30
N GLY A 54 -7.63 -6.12 -6.05
CA GLY A 54 -7.44 -4.98 -5.16
C GLY A 54 -6.02 -4.45 -5.15
N PRO A 55 -5.79 -3.36 -4.38
CA PRO A 55 -4.46 -2.84 -4.14
C PRO A 55 -3.55 -3.89 -3.51
N GLN A 56 -2.31 -3.95 -3.97
CA GLN A 56 -1.30 -4.86 -3.47
C GLN A 56 -0.89 -4.43 -2.06
N GLN A 57 -1.09 -5.30 -1.08
CA GLN A 57 -0.55 -5.12 0.26
C GLN A 57 0.95 -5.45 0.28
N VAL A 58 1.75 -4.57 0.88
CA VAL A 58 3.20 -4.72 0.99
C VAL A 58 3.60 -4.50 2.43
N LEU A 59 4.36 -5.43 3.00
CA LEU A 59 4.93 -5.30 4.34
C LEU A 59 6.36 -4.78 4.26
N PHE A 60 6.76 -3.88 5.16
CA PHE A 60 8.14 -3.38 5.16
C PHE A 60 9.16 -4.47 5.45
N SER A 61 8.80 -5.50 6.22
CA SER A 61 9.67 -6.64 6.50
C SER A 61 10.02 -7.50 5.27
N GLU A 62 9.29 -7.35 4.17
CA GLU A 62 9.50 -8.10 2.93
C GLU A 62 10.34 -7.33 1.91
N LEU A 63 10.70 -6.08 2.22
CA LEU A 63 11.44 -5.22 1.31
C LEU A 63 12.94 -5.24 1.59
N LEU A 64 13.70 -5.20 0.50
CA LEU A 64 15.15 -5.07 0.50
C LEU A 64 15.54 -3.69 0.00
N ASP A 65 16.44 -3.02 0.71
CA ASP A 65 17.06 -1.81 0.21
C ASP A 65 18.00 -2.11 -0.98
N HIS A 66 18.47 -1.07 -1.66
CA HIS A 66 19.45 -1.17 -2.75
C HIS A 66 20.78 -1.84 -2.38
N ARG A 67 21.05 -2.09 -1.10
CA ARG A 67 22.24 -2.80 -0.61
C ARG A 67 21.92 -4.25 -0.23
N GLY A 68 20.67 -4.69 -0.36
CA GLY A 68 20.20 -6.01 0.01
C GLY A 68 19.88 -6.17 1.51
N ASN A 69 19.75 -5.09 2.27
CA ASN A 69 19.34 -5.16 3.68
C ASN A 69 17.81 -5.16 3.79
N ASN A 70 17.28 -5.96 4.71
CA ASN A 70 15.87 -5.90 5.07
C ASN A 70 15.52 -4.54 5.68
N LEU A 71 14.37 -4.00 5.30
CA LEU A 71 13.78 -2.87 6.00
C LEU A 71 13.26 -3.31 7.39
N PRO A 72 13.14 -2.38 8.36
CA PRO A 72 12.51 -2.69 9.64
C PRO A 72 11.05 -3.13 9.45
N ALA A 73 10.59 -4.09 10.25
CA ALA A 73 9.20 -4.56 10.21
C ALA A 73 8.17 -3.49 10.61
N SER A 74 8.61 -2.43 11.30
CA SER A 74 7.79 -1.27 11.63
C SER A 74 8.61 0.00 11.48
N ILE A 75 8.03 1.00 10.83
CA ILE A 75 8.61 2.32 10.55
C ILE A 75 7.66 3.36 11.13
N ASN A 76 8.19 4.35 11.86
CA ASN A 76 7.36 5.38 12.48
C ASN A 76 6.92 6.46 11.48
N ALA A 77 5.61 6.71 11.40
CA ALA A 77 5.00 7.64 10.46
C ALA A 77 5.58 7.52 9.03
N PRO A 78 5.46 6.34 8.40
CA PRO A 78 6.10 6.08 7.13
C PRO A 78 5.43 6.87 6.00
N ARG A 79 6.22 7.32 5.04
CA ARG A 79 5.75 7.82 3.76
C ARG A 79 6.44 7.09 2.63
N VAL A 80 5.66 6.63 1.66
CA VAL A 80 6.15 5.84 0.53
C VAL A 80 5.89 6.60 -0.76
N PHE A 81 6.97 6.87 -1.50
CA PHE A 81 6.90 7.56 -2.78
C PHE A 81 7.29 6.59 -3.88
N PRO A 82 6.31 6.05 -4.62
CA PRO A 82 6.59 5.24 -5.79
C PRO A 82 6.97 6.12 -6.97
N ARG A 83 8.02 5.72 -7.68
CA ARG A 83 8.43 6.32 -8.95
C ARG A 83 8.39 5.23 -10.02
N ALA A 84 7.38 5.29 -10.89
CA ALA A 84 7.31 4.40 -12.04
C ALA A 84 8.52 4.60 -12.95
N ARG A 85 9.06 3.49 -13.47
CA ARG A 85 10.08 3.49 -14.51
C ARG A 85 9.47 3.45 -15.92
N THR A 86 8.15 3.35 -16.01
CA THR A 86 7.37 3.39 -17.26
C THR A 86 6.44 4.61 -17.27
N ALA A 87 5.64 4.77 -18.33
CA ALA A 87 4.63 5.81 -18.44
C ALA A 87 3.38 5.53 -17.59
N ASP A 88 3.19 4.29 -17.12
CA ASP A 88 2.02 3.89 -16.35
C ASP A 88 2.14 4.41 -14.92
N ALA A 89 1.10 5.09 -14.46
CA ALA A 89 1.10 5.66 -13.12
C ALA A 89 1.01 4.57 -12.05
N THR A 90 1.69 4.78 -10.93
CA THR A 90 1.59 3.96 -9.72
C THR A 90 1.46 4.84 -8.51
N PHE A 91 0.65 4.43 -7.54
CA PHE A 91 0.34 5.25 -6.38
C PHE A 91 0.08 4.38 -5.15
N VAL A 92 0.43 4.93 -3.99
CA VAL A 92 0.04 4.36 -2.69
C VAL A 92 -1.47 4.56 -2.53
N VAL A 93 -2.16 3.49 -2.15
CA VAL A 93 -3.59 3.51 -1.87
C VAL A 93 -3.77 3.65 -0.37
N GLU A 94 -4.67 4.55 0.04
CA GLU A 94 -4.92 4.89 1.44
C GLU A 94 -3.68 5.48 2.14
N THR A 95 -3.71 5.54 3.47
CA THR A 95 -2.58 6.01 4.29
C THR A 95 -1.69 4.85 4.65
N GLU A 96 -0.37 5.07 4.64
CA GLU A 96 0.60 4.08 5.08
C GLU A 96 0.43 3.76 6.57
N SER A 97 0.51 2.48 6.90
CA SER A 97 0.54 2.01 8.28
C SER A 97 1.98 1.84 8.75
N PRO A 98 2.25 1.77 10.07
CA PRO A 98 3.60 1.53 10.56
C PRO A 98 4.25 0.25 10.03
N THR A 99 3.47 -0.78 9.69
CA THR A 99 3.98 -2.09 9.27
C THR A 99 4.01 -2.31 7.76
N GLY A 100 3.37 -1.43 6.99
CA GLY A 100 3.29 -1.57 5.54
C GLY A 100 2.33 -0.59 4.89
N PHE A 101 2.10 -0.80 3.60
CA PHE A 101 1.28 0.09 2.78
C PHE A 101 0.57 -0.72 1.69
N ARG A 102 -0.39 -0.07 1.04
CA ARG A 102 -1.06 -0.61 -0.14
C ARG A 102 -0.63 0.19 -1.35
N ILE A 103 -0.40 -0.46 -2.48
CA ILE A 103 0.05 0.18 -3.72
C ILE A 103 -0.70 -0.39 -4.91
N ALA A 104 -0.97 0.46 -5.88
CA ALA A 104 -1.63 0.08 -7.11
C ALA A 104 -0.98 0.74 -8.33
N ARG A 105 -1.11 0.09 -9.48
CA ARG A 105 -0.84 0.67 -10.81
C ARG A 105 -2.14 1.14 -11.44
N ASP A 106 -2.05 2.02 -12.43
CA ASP A 106 -3.21 2.39 -13.25
C ASP A 106 -3.86 1.13 -13.87
N SER A 107 -5.19 1.11 -13.84
CA SER A 107 -6.04 0.08 -14.42
C SER A 107 -6.05 0.06 -15.94
N SER A 108 -5.62 1.15 -16.59
CA SER A 108 -5.49 1.22 -18.04
C SER A 108 -4.38 0.31 -18.60
N GLY A 109 -3.35 0.04 -17.80
CA GLY A 109 -2.25 -0.86 -18.16
C GLY A 109 -2.63 -2.34 -18.04
N ILE A 110 -1.95 -3.21 -18.80
CA ILE A 110 -2.23 -4.65 -18.81
C ILE A 110 -1.14 -5.45 -18.06
N ALA A 111 0.03 -4.83 -17.82
CA ALA A 111 1.19 -5.47 -17.21
C ALA A 111 1.51 -4.88 -15.83
N ALA A 112 2.26 -5.64 -15.04
CA ALA A 112 2.85 -5.13 -13.81
C ALA A 112 3.87 -4.01 -14.12
N VAL A 113 3.90 -3.00 -13.27
CA VAL A 113 4.73 -1.80 -13.47
C VAL A 113 5.97 -1.86 -12.58
N PRO A 114 7.19 -1.81 -13.15
CA PRO A 114 8.40 -1.67 -12.35
C PRO A 114 8.50 -0.26 -11.79
N VAL A 115 8.70 -0.16 -10.47
CA VAL A 115 8.83 1.10 -9.74
C VAL A 115 10.06 1.08 -8.84
N ASP A 116 10.59 2.26 -8.58
CA ASP A 116 11.45 2.48 -7.44
C ASP A 116 10.63 3.03 -6.28
N LEU A 117 10.86 2.52 -5.06
CA LEU A 117 10.21 3.04 -3.87
C LEU A 117 11.22 3.84 -3.04
N LEU A 118 10.83 5.05 -2.68
CA LEU A 118 11.49 5.82 -1.64
C LEU A 118 10.63 5.75 -0.37
N VAL A 119 11.11 5.06 0.65
CA VAL A 119 10.45 4.92 1.95
C VAL A 119 11.12 5.87 2.93
N VAL A 120 10.34 6.71 3.60
CA VAL A 120 10.82 7.72 4.53
C VAL A 120 10.15 7.55 5.88
N GLU A 121 10.95 7.43 6.94
CA GLU A 121 10.50 7.58 8.32
C GLU A 121 10.39 9.07 8.65
N MET A 122 9.19 9.56 8.93
CA MET A 122 9.00 11.00 9.20
C MET A 122 9.27 11.37 10.66
N GLY A 123 9.30 10.38 11.56
CA GLY A 123 9.40 10.61 13.00
C GLY A 123 8.13 11.24 13.59
N ASN A 124 8.19 11.60 14.87
CA ASN A 124 7.12 12.34 15.57
C ASN A 124 7.33 13.86 15.49
#